data_AF-A0A1F4YES7-F1
#
_entry.id   AF-A0A1F4YES7-F1
#
_cell.length_a   1.000
_cell.length_b   1.000
_cell.length_c   1.000
_cell.angle_alpha   90.00
_cell.angle_beta   90.00
_cell.angle_gamma   90.00
#
_symmetry.space_group_name_H-M   'P 1'
#
loop_
_entity.id
_entity.type
_entity.pdbx_description
1 polymer ?
#
loop_
_entity_poly.entity_id
_entity_poly.type
_entity_poly.pdbx_seq_one_letter_code
_entity_poly.pdbx_strand_id
1 'polypeptide(L)'
;MAQSKILFVGRLSPDTGYDVFLQLAKLLNSRAITVTNKQDTAKYFREAKFVFAAGFLTILEAAVHQKLIFASYSNPIRRDYLVMHPLSNYMIIGQSSAQLAERFLSHSPPQIAKMVESAYFWAKDQTWQRLANQYEQLWKI
;
A
#
# COMPACT_ATOMS: atom_id res chain seq x y z
N MET A 1 -4.54 15.66 -20.69
CA MET A 1 -4.71 14.34 -20.02
C MET A 1 -5.01 14.58 -18.55
N ALA A 2 -5.97 13.88 -17.95
CA ALA A 2 -6.28 14.05 -16.54
C ALA A 2 -5.11 13.57 -15.66
N GLN A 3 -4.81 14.32 -14.60
CA GLN A 3 -3.76 13.97 -13.64
C GLN A 3 -4.11 12.63 -12.96
N SER A 4 -3.15 11.71 -12.85
CA SER A 4 -3.37 10.44 -12.12
C SER A 4 -3.65 10.71 -10.65
N LYS A 5 -4.48 9.90 -10.00
CA LYS A 5 -4.81 10.02 -8.56
C LYS A 5 -3.95 9.07 -7.73
N ILE A 6 -3.40 9.54 -6.61
CA ILE A 6 -2.72 8.71 -5.60
C ILE A 6 -3.45 8.85 -4.26
N LEU A 7 -3.78 7.72 -3.64
CA LEU A 7 -4.58 7.65 -2.42
C LEU A 7 -3.70 7.36 -1.21
N PHE A 8 -3.87 8.11 -0.14
CA PHE A 8 -3.39 7.79 1.20
C PHE A 8 -4.58 7.41 2.09
N VAL A 9 -4.52 6.24 2.72
CA VAL A 9 -5.49 5.80 3.75
C VAL A 9 -4.74 5.51 5.03
N GLY A 10 -5.02 6.28 6.08
CA GLY A 10 -4.37 6.11 7.37
C GLY A 10 -4.52 7.30 8.30
N ARG A 11 -3.82 7.24 9.44
CA ARG A 11 -3.73 8.35 10.40
C ARG A 11 -2.78 9.42 9.87
N LEU A 12 -3.04 10.69 10.18
CA LEU A 12 -2.13 11.80 9.87
C LEU A 12 -1.14 11.95 11.03
N SER A 13 -0.16 11.05 11.09
CA SER A 13 0.85 11.05 12.14
C SER A 13 2.26 10.95 11.52
N PRO A 14 3.30 11.56 12.09
CA PRO A 14 4.64 11.57 11.50
C PRO A 14 5.20 10.17 11.16
N ASP A 15 4.85 9.16 11.96
CA ASP A 15 5.28 7.78 11.78
C ASP A 15 4.62 7.06 10.59
N THR A 16 3.56 7.63 10.01
CA THR A 16 2.78 7.03 8.92
C THR A 16 3.31 7.33 7.51
N GLY A 17 4.28 8.23 7.41
CA GLY A 17 4.86 8.62 6.14
C GLY A 17 4.00 9.59 5.32
N TYR A 18 3.07 10.32 5.95
CA TYR A 18 2.19 11.26 5.25
C TYR A 18 2.95 12.34 4.47
N ASP A 19 4.03 12.89 5.02
CA ASP A 19 4.87 13.86 4.31
C ASP A 19 5.58 13.23 3.09
N VAL A 20 6.04 11.99 3.23
CA VAL A 20 6.63 11.21 2.14
C VAL A 20 5.61 10.99 1.03
N PHE A 21 4.36 10.68 1.39
CA PHE A 21 3.25 10.57 0.45
C PHE A 21 3.01 11.88 -0.31
N LEU A 22 2.91 13.02 0.37
CA LEU A 22 2.66 14.30 -0.29
C LEU A 22 3.80 14.67 -1.24
N GLN A 23 5.04 14.43 -0.85
CA GLN A 23 6.20 14.64 -1.72
C GLN A 23 6.19 13.69 -2.93
N LEU A 24 5.86 12.41 -2.73
CA LEU A 24 5.75 11.44 -3.81
C LEU A 24 4.64 11.83 -4.80
N ALA A 25 3.49 12.30 -4.31
CA ALA A 25 2.40 12.77 -5.16
C ALA A 25 2.85 13.92 -6.06
N LYS A 26 3.65 14.86 -5.52
CA LYS A 26 4.26 15.94 -6.31
C LYS A 26 5.24 15.40 -7.36
N LEU A 27 6.15 14.50 -6.98
CA LEU A 27 7.13 13.89 -7.89
C LEU A 27 6.48 13.13 -9.04
N LEU A 28 5.40 12.40 -8.77
CA LEU A 28 4.65 11.63 -9.77
C LEU A 28 3.64 12.48 -10.54
N ASN A 29 3.63 13.81 -10.35
CA ASN A 29 2.63 14.73 -10.89
C ASN A 29 1.20 14.16 -10.75
N SER A 30 0.85 13.72 -9.54
CA SER A 30 -0.39 13.02 -9.23
C SER A 30 -1.23 13.83 -8.24
N ARG A 31 -2.56 13.81 -8.41
CA ARG A 31 -3.51 14.40 -7.46
C ARG A 31 -3.57 13.55 -6.20
N ALA A 32 -3.16 14.12 -5.07
CA ALA A 32 -3.26 13.49 -3.77
C ALA A 32 -4.73 13.41 -3.30
N ILE A 33 -5.12 12.23 -2.82
CA ILE A 33 -6.39 11.99 -2.13
C ILE A 33 -6.04 11.45 -0.74
N THR A 34 -6.47 12.12 0.30
CA THR A 34 -6.23 11.72 1.70
C THR A 34 -7.53 11.30 2.33
N VAL A 35 -7.56 10.09 2.91
CA VAL A 35 -8.72 9.54 3.61
C VAL A 35 -8.31 9.15 5.02
N THR A 36 -8.98 9.78 6.00
CA THR A 36 -8.78 9.55 7.43
C THR A 36 -10.13 9.22 8.07
N ASN A 37 -10.15 8.30 9.05
CA ASN A 37 -11.33 7.97 9.86
C ASN A 37 -12.64 7.74 9.07
N LYS A 38 -12.59 6.96 7.98
CA LYS A 38 -13.76 6.63 7.14
C LYS A 38 -14.04 5.14 7.16
N GLN A 39 -15.33 4.78 7.29
CA GLN A 39 -15.79 3.39 7.30
C GLN A 39 -15.84 2.78 5.89
N ASP A 40 -16.18 3.56 4.86
CA ASP A 40 -16.19 3.11 3.46
C ASP A 40 -15.14 3.86 2.64
N THR A 41 -14.07 3.14 2.30
CA THR A 41 -12.92 3.63 1.53
C THR A 41 -12.95 3.12 0.07
N ALA A 42 -13.82 2.19 -0.29
CA ALA A 42 -13.76 1.42 -1.54
C ALA A 42 -13.88 2.28 -2.79
N LYS A 43 -14.68 3.37 -2.73
CA LYS A 43 -14.78 4.33 -3.84
C LYS A 43 -13.44 5.01 -4.15
N TYR A 44 -12.67 5.35 -3.12
CA TYR A 44 -11.40 6.04 -3.29
C TYR A 44 -10.34 5.11 -3.88
N PHE A 45 -10.33 3.84 -3.47
CA PHE A 45 -9.48 2.84 -4.10
C PHE A 45 -9.80 2.71 -5.59
N ARG A 46 -11.07 2.56 -5.97
CA ARG A 46 -11.48 2.44 -7.38
C ARG A 46 -10.97 3.61 -8.23
N GLU A 47 -11.09 4.83 -7.74
CA GLU A 47 -10.66 6.05 -8.45
C GLU A 47 -9.13 6.25 -8.49
N ALA A 48 -8.40 5.71 -7.53
CA ALA A 48 -6.96 5.89 -7.43
C ALA A 48 -6.21 5.02 -8.44
N LYS A 49 -5.15 5.56 -9.03
CA LYS A 49 -4.19 4.79 -9.84
C LYS A 49 -3.18 4.07 -8.95
N PHE A 50 -2.78 4.73 -7.86
CA PHE A 50 -1.79 4.28 -6.91
C PHE A 50 -2.32 4.41 -5.49
N VAL A 51 -1.83 3.58 -4.58
CA VAL A 51 -2.13 3.69 -3.14
C VAL A 51 -0.83 3.79 -2.37
N PHE A 52 -0.76 4.77 -1.47
CA PHE A 52 0.23 4.86 -0.42
C PHE A 52 -0.35 4.26 0.87
N ALA A 53 0.18 3.11 1.26
CA ALA A 53 -0.31 2.34 2.39
C ALA A 53 0.40 2.76 3.68
N ALA A 54 -0.38 3.29 4.62
CA ALA A 54 0.12 3.71 5.93
C ALA A 54 0.18 2.56 6.97
N GLY A 55 -0.47 1.43 6.70
CA GLY A 55 -0.58 0.28 7.61
C GLY A 55 -1.12 -0.99 6.91
N PHE A 56 -1.29 -2.06 7.68
CA PHE A 56 -1.51 -3.44 7.17
C PHE A 56 -2.80 -3.60 6.39
N LEU A 57 -3.91 -3.11 6.95
CA LEU A 57 -5.22 -3.22 6.29
C LEU A 57 -5.22 -2.45 4.96
N THR A 58 -4.61 -1.27 4.92
CA THR A 58 -4.48 -0.50 3.67
C THR A 58 -3.68 -1.26 2.60
N ILE A 59 -2.65 -2.02 2.98
CA ILE A 59 -1.89 -2.87 2.05
C ILE A 59 -2.82 -3.92 1.42
N LEU A 60 -3.62 -4.60 2.24
CA LEU A 60 -4.57 -5.61 1.77
C LEU A 60 -5.66 -5.01 0.89
N GLU A 61 -6.28 -3.91 1.32
CA GLU A 61 -7.32 -3.20 0.57
C GLU A 61 -6.81 -2.73 -0.79
N ALA A 62 -5.59 -2.19 -0.84
CA ALA A 62 -4.96 -1.80 -2.10
C ALA A 62 -4.73 -2.99 -3.04
N ALA A 63 -4.27 -4.12 -2.49
CA ALA A 63 -4.00 -5.34 -3.24
C ALA A 63 -5.29 -5.95 -3.82
N VAL A 64 -6.36 -6.07 -3.04
CA VAL A 64 -7.66 -6.59 -3.53
C VAL A 64 -8.30 -5.68 -4.58
N HIS A 65 -8.02 -4.37 -4.52
CA HIS A 65 -8.40 -3.41 -5.55
C HIS A 65 -7.42 -3.33 -6.73
N GLN A 66 -6.42 -4.21 -6.81
CA GLN A 66 -5.44 -4.25 -7.90
C GLN A 66 -4.71 -2.90 -8.09
N LYS A 67 -4.28 -2.30 -7.00
CA LYS A 67 -3.52 -1.04 -7.01
C LYS A 67 -2.04 -1.30 -6.76
N LEU A 68 -1.18 -0.54 -7.43
CA LEU A 68 0.24 -0.51 -7.06
C LEU A 68 0.38 0.17 -5.70
N ILE A 69 1.09 -0.50 -4.80
CA ILE A 69 1.24 -0.12 -3.41
C ILE A 69 2.60 0.54 -3.19
N PHE A 70 2.57 1.74 -2.64
CA PHE A 70 3.72 2.42 -2.08
C PHE A 70 3.65 2.35 -0.56
N ALA A 71 4.77 2.12 0.10
CA ALA A 71 4.85 2.19 1.55
C ALA A 71 6.18 2.77 1.99
N SER A 72 6.16 3.59 3.04
CA SER A 72 7.39 4.11 3.62
C SER A 72 7.58 3.72 5.07
N TYR A 73 8.84 3.81 5.51
CA TYR A 73 9.23 3.58 6.90
C TYR A 73 10.20 4.66 7.36
N SER A 74 10.04 5.10 8.61
CA SER A 74 10.93 6.06 9.28
C SER A 74 11.78 5.44 10.39
N ASN A 75 11.49 4.18 10.76
CA ASN A 75 12.19 3.47 11.82
C ASN A 75 12.39 1.98 11.47
N PRO A 76 13.30 1.26 12.15
CA PRO A 76 13.60 -0.14 11.87
C PRO A 76 12.41 -1.08 12.05
N ILE A 77 11.56 -0.88 13.06
CA ILE A 77 10.39 -1.75 13.31
C ILE A 77 9.43 -1.69 12.13
N ARG A 78 9.14 -0.48 11.63
CA ARG A 78 8.28 -0.28 10.46
C ARG A 78 8.94 -0.80 9.18
N ARG A 79 10.26 -0.72 9.07
CA ARG A 79 11.01 -1.35 7.97
C ARG A 79 10.77 -2.85 7.97
N ASP A 80 11.05 -3.52 9.09
CA ASP A 80 10.95 -4.97 9.24
C ASP A 80 9.52 -5.45 8.97
N TYR A 81 8.55 -4.74 9.53
CA TYR A 81 7.13 -4.93 9.25
C TYR A 81 6.79 -4.90 7.74
N LEU A 82 7.37 -3.98 6.96
CA LEU A 82 7.11 -3.88 5.52
C LEU A 82 7.88 -4.92 4.70
N VAL A 83 9.17 -5.16 5.00
CA VAL A 83 10.02 -6.05 4.21
C VAL A 83 9.75 -7.53 4.50
N MET A 84 9.27 -7.86 5.71
CA MET A 84 8.84 -9.20 6.08
C MET A 84 7.37 -9.48 5.72
N HIS A 85 6.63 -8.47 5.25
CA HIS A 85 5.26 -8.65 4.78
C HIS A 85 5.25 -9.68 3.63
N PRO A 86 4.29 -10.62 3.55
CA PRO A 86 4.21 -11.60 2.45
C PRO A 86 4.14 -10.97 1.05
N LEU A 87 3.62 -9.74 0.97
CA LEU A 87 3.57 -8.93 -0.25
C LEU A 87 4.79 -8.04 -0.50
N SER A 88 5.87 -8.13 0.28
CA SER A 88 6.99 -7.18 0.21
C SER A 88 7.61 -7.08 -1.19
N ASN A 89 7.69 -8.19 -1.91
CA ASN A 89 8.18 -8.25 -3.30
C ASN A 89 7.23 -7.62 -4.33
N TYR A 90 6.00 -7.31 -3.95
CA TYR A 90 4.95 -6.77 -4.82
C TYR A 90 4.58 -5.33 -4.46
N MET A 91 5.34 -4.71 -3.57
CA MET A 91 5.18 -3.31 -3.13
C MET A 91 6.42 -2.49 -3.47
N ILE A 92 6.24 -1.18 -3.64
CA ILE A 92 7.35 -0.22 -3.70
C ILE A 92 7.58 0.31 -2.29
N ILE A 93 8.63 -0.19 -1.64
CA ILE A 93 9.00 0.16 -0.26
C ILE A 93 10.24 1.05 -0.25
N GLY A 94 10.23 2.12 0.55
CA GLY A 94 11.38 3.02 0.69
C GLY A 94 11.24 4.03 1.82
N GLN A 95 12.34 4.68 2.22
CA GLN A 95 12.35 5.66 3.33
C GLN A 95 11.89 7.05 2.90
N SER A 96 12.11 7.41 1.64
CA SER A 96 11.88 8.76 1.13
C SER A 96 11.12 8.75 -0.18
N SER A 97 10.52 9.90 -0.52
CA SER A 97 9.77 10.09 -1.75
C SER A 97 10.66 9.90 -3.00
N ALA A 98 11.90 10.36 -2.93
CA ALA A 98 12.91 10.16 -3.97
C ALA A 98 13.21 8.67 -4.19
N GLN A 99 13.45 7.90 -3.11
CA GLN A 99 13.71 6.46 -3.23
C GLN A 99 12.51 5.70 -3.77
N LEU A 100 11.29 6.08 -3.36
CA LEU A 100 10.06 5.48 -3.88
C LEU A 100 9.89 5.78 -5.38
N ALA A 101 10.16 7.01 -5.81
CA ALA A 101 10.10 7.39 -7.22
C ALA A 101 11.15 6.66 -8.06
N GLU A 102 12.39 6.58 -7.58
CA GLU A 102 13.48 5.83 -8.24
C GLU A 102 13.12 4.35 -8.43
N ARG A 103 12.66 3.69 -7.36
CA ARG A 103 12.22 2.29 -7.42
C ARG A 103 11.01 2.11 -8.34
N PHE A 104 10.08 3.06 -8.37
CA PHE A 104 8.97 3.00 -9.31
C PHE A 104 9.46 3.05 -10.76
N LEU A 105 10.38 3.96 -11.07
CA LEU A 105 10.94 4.14 -12.41
C LEU A 105 11.84 2.97 -12.84
N SER A 106 12.42 2.23 -11.89
CA SER A 106 13.22 1.03 -12.19
C SER A 106 12.39 -0.16 -12.67
N HIS A 107 11.06 -0.08 -12.60
CA HIS A 107 10.16 -1.14 -13.06
C HIS A 107 9.47 -0.74 -14.37
N SER A 108 9.51 -1.64 -15.34
CA SER A 108 8.74 -1.52 -16.58
C SER A 108 7.24 -1.73 -16.32
N PRO A 109 6.35 -1.20 -17.19
CA PRO A 109 4.90 -1.42 -17.04
C PRO A 109 4.47 -2.90 -16.92
N PRO A 110 5.05 -3.87 -17.66
CA PRO A 110 4.74 -5.29 -17.49
C PRO A 110 5.15 -5.84 -16.12
N GLN A 111 6.29 -5.39 -15.56
CA GLN A 111 6.71 -5.79 -14.22
C GLN A 111 5.73 -5.27 -13.17
N ILE A 112 5.30 -4.01 -13.28
CA ILE A 112 4.30 -3.41 -12.39
C ILE A 112 2.98 -4.19 -12.47
N ALA A 113 2.52 -4.53 -13.68
CA ALA A 113 1.30 -5.31 -13.86
C ALA A 113 1.39 -6.66 -13.15
N LYS A 114 2.52 -7.38 -13.29
CA LYS A 114 2.76 -8.65 -12.60
C LYS A 114 2.82 -8.52 -11.08
N MET A 115 3.41 -7.43 -10.56
CA MET A 115 3.42 -7.15 -9.12
C MET A 115 2.00 -6.96 -8.60
N VAL A 116 1.20 -6.12 -9.27
CA VAL A 116 -0.20 -5.85 -8.90
C VAL A 116 -1.04 -7.13 -8.94
N GLU A 117 -0.88 -7.93 -9.99
CA GLU A 117 -1.56 -9.20 -10.15
C GLU A 117 -1.20 -10.20 -9.02
N SER A 118 0.10 -10.35 -8.75
CA SER A 118 0.58 -11.23 -7.67
C SER A 118 0.07 -10.78 -6.30
N ALA A 119 0.04 -9.46 -6.05
CA ALA A 119 -0.49 -8.91 -4.82
C ALA A 119 -1.98 -9.22 -4.65
N TYR A 120 -2.77 -9.04 -5.71
CA TYR A 120 -4.19 -9.37 -5.72
C TYR A 120 -4.44 -10.86 -5.44
N PHE A 121 -3.73 -11.76 -6.13
CA PHE A 121 -3.91 -13.20 -5.98
C PHE A 121 -3.65 -13.69 -4.55
N TRP A 122 -2.64 -13.12 -3.87
CA TRP A 122 -2.38 -13.46 -2.48
C TRP A 122 -3.39 -12.82 -1.52
N ALA A 123 -3.77 -11.55 -1.76
CA ALA A 123 -4.63 -10.79 -0.86
C ALA A 123 -6.09 -11.28 -0.86
N LYS A 124 -6.63 -11.71 -2.01
CA LYS A 124 -8.01 -12.22 -2.11
C LYS A 124 -8.26 -13.45 -1.23
N ASP A 125 -7.21 -14.19 -0.89
CA ASP A 125 -7.29 -15.40 -0.06
C ASP A 125 -7.08 -15.10 1.45
N GLN A 126 -6.91 -13.82 1.84
CA GLN A 126 -6.80 -13.39 3.24
C GLN A 126 -8.18 -12.99 3.80
N THR A 127 -9.04 -13.98 4.02
CA THR A 127 -10.41 -13.77 4.53
C THR A 127 -10.46 -13.73 6.06
N TRP A 128 -11.55 -13.17 6.61
CA TRP A 128 -11.82 -13.21 8.05
C TRP A 128 -11.91 -14.63 8.59
N GLN A 129 -12.53 -15.56 7.86
CA GLN A 129 -12.60 -16.97 8.23
C GLN A 129 -11.21 -17.59 8.31
N ARG A 130 -10.33 -17.32 7.33
CA ARG A 130 -8.96 -17.80 7.37
C ARG A 130 -8.20 -17.27 8.58
N LEU A 131 -8.33 -15.96 8.84
CA LEU A 131 -7.71 -15.33 10.00
C LEU A 131 -8.23 -15.95 11.31
N ALA A 132 -9.55 -16.08 11.48
CA ALA A 132 -10.17 -16.70 12.64
C ALA A 132 -9.64 -18.12 12.86
N ASN A 133 -9.65 -18.96 11.83
CA ASN A 133 -9.13 -20.33 11.90
C ASN A 133 -7.65 -20.38 12.31
N GLN A 134 -6.81 -19.45 11.81
CA GLN A 134 -5.40 -19.37 12.21
C GLN A 134 -5.25 -19.05 13.71
N TYR A 135 -6.07 -18.13 14.22
CA TYR A 135 -6.08 -17.81 15.64
C TYR A 135 -6.60 -19.00 16.46
N GLU A 136 -7.71 -19.63 16.09
CA GLU A 136 -8.24 -20.83 16.78
C GLU A 136 -7.20 -21.94 16.85
N GLN A 137 -6.48 -22.22 15.76
CA GLN A 137 -5.39 -23.19 15.72
C GLN A 137 -4.23 -22.84 16.66
N LEU A 138 -3.86 -21.55 16.74
CA LEU A 138 -2.79 -21.08 17.62
C LEU A 138 -3.16 -21.26 19.09
N TRP A 139 -4.41 -20.95 19.44
CA TRP A 139 -4.89 -20.98 20.82
C TRP A 139 -5.38 -22.36 21.27
N LYS A 140 -5.58 -23.31 20.36
CA LYS A 140 -6.09 -24.67 20.62
C LYS A 140 -7.24 -24.70 21.64
N ILE A 141 -8.22 -23.83 21.41
CA ILE A 141 -9.56 -23.98 22.01
C ILE A 141 -10.32 -25.01 21.18
#